data_AF-A0AA37N4I2-F1
#
_entry.id   AF-A0AA37N4I2-F1
#
_cell.length_a   1.000
_cell.length_b   1.000
_cell.length_c   1.000
_cell.angle_alpha   90.00
_cell.angle_beta   90.00
_cell.angle_gamma   90.00
#
_symmetry.space_group_name_H-M   'P 1'
#
loop_
_entity.id
_entity.type
_entity.pdbx_description
1 polymer ?
#
loop_
_entity_poly.entity_id
_entity_poly.type
_entity_poly.pdbx_seq_one_letter_code
_entity_poly.pdbx_strand_id
1 'polypeptide(L)'
;MNSLQENIVIGESEITGTLKHVTGYTGFSSNTSEQEGNYLALKVDADSEDAVATVELVGGTKGPVTLDDDMNIVLLIKNKDTQSIKVTVDDGENSTTKTYGITGLTLETE
;
A
#
# COMPACT_ATOMS: atom_id res chain seq x y z
N MET A 1 -19.83 -4.95 -2.68
CA MET A 1 -18.41 -4.89 -2.30
C MET A 1 -18.32 -3.97 -1.09
N ASN A 2 -17.90 -4.46 0.07
CA ASN A 2 -17.48 -3.56 1.14
C ASN A 2 -16.17 -2.91 0.70
N SER A 3 -16.12 -1.57 0.66
CA SER A 3 -14.87 -0.85 0.39
C SER A 3 -13.83 -1.25 1.43
N LEU A 4 -12.59 -1.55 1.02
CA LEU A 4 -11.48 -1.90 1.92
C LEU A 4 -11.08 -0.72 2.84
N GLN A 5 -11.32 0.50 2.37
CA GLN A 5 -10.81 1.73 2.96
C GLN A 5 -11.76 2.90 2.73
N GLU A 6 -11.65 3.93 3.57
CA GLU A 6 -12.44 5.16 3.50
C GLU A 6 -11.57 6.37 3.81
N ASN A 7 -11.86 7.50 3.15
CA ASN A 7 -11.21 8.79 3.38
C ASN A 7 -9.67 8.73 3.31
N ILE A 8 -9.13 7.94 2.37
CA ILE A 8 -7.68 7.88 2.14
C ILE A 8 -7.22 9.22 1.56
N VAL A 9 -6.21 9.81 2.21
CA VAL A 9 -5.53 11.01 1.75
C VAL A 9 -4.03 10.71 1.70
N ILE A 10 -3.41 10.95 0.55
CA ILE A 10 -1.97 10.85 0.35
C ILE A 10 -1.41 12.26 0.44
N GLY A 11 -0.76 12.57 1.55
CA GLY A 11 -0.10 13.85 1.79
C GLY A 11 1.31 13.91 1.23
N GLU A 12 2.07 14.93 1.63
CA GLU A 12 3.46 15.06 1.22
C GLU A 12 4.34 13.94 1.82
N SER A 13 4.14 13.54 3.07
CA SER A 13 4.98 12.52 3.71
C SER A 13 4.21 11.49 4.51
N GLU A 14 2.88 11.53 4.47
CA GLU A 14 2.01 10.67 5.28
C GLU A 14 0.77 10.27 4.49
N ILE A 15 0.28 9.06 4.76
CA ILE A 15 -1.01 8.58 4.31
C ILE A 15 -1.93 8.47 5.53
N THR A 16 -3.12 9.06 5.42
CA THR A 16 -4.14 9.07 6.48
C THR A 16 -5.45 8.51 5.96
N GLY A 17 -6.32 8.06 6.86
CA GLY A 17 -7.66 7.58 6.52
C GLY A 17 -8.05 6.39 7.39
N THR A 18 -9.08 5.64 6.99
CA THR A 18 -9.59 4.48 7.73
C THR A 18 -9.49 3.23 6.88
N LEU A 19 -8.91 2.16 7.43
CA LEU A 19 -8.88 0.84 6.82
C LEU A 19 -9.86 -0.08 7.55
N LYS A 20 -10.80 -0.66 6.83
CA LYS A 20 -11.76 -1.59 7.41
C LYS A 20 -11.09 -2.91 7.76
N HIS A 21 -11.57 -3.56 8.81
CA HIS A 21 -11.21 -4.96 9.05
C HIS A 21 -11.97 -5.84 8.07
N VAL A 22 -11.24 -6.69 7.35
CA VAL A 22 -11.80 -7.59 6.34
C VAL A 22 -11.44 -9.01 6.71
N THR A 23 -12.41 -9.92 6.65
CA THR A 23 -12.21 -11.36 6.84
C THR A 23 -12.45 -12.11 5.52
N GLY A 24 -11.76 -13.23 5.33
CA GLY A 24 -11.94 -14.11 4.16
C GLY A 24 -11.52 -13.50 2.82
N TYR A 25 -10.56 -12.56 2.81
CA TYR A 25 -10.09 -11.92 1.58
C TYR A 25 -9.12 -12.80 0.78
N THR A 26 -9.66 -13.82 0.12
CA THR A 26 -8.89 -14.79 -0.69
C THR A 26 -8.21 -14.18 -1.92
N GLY A 27 -8.68 -13.01 -2.38
CA GLY A 27 -8.07 -12.28 -3.50
C GLY A 27 -6.70 -11.68 -3.18
N PHE A 28 -6.36 -11.49 -1.90
CA PHE A 28 -5.05 -10.96 -1.49
C PHE A 28 -3.97 -12.04 -1.45
N SER A 29 -4.29 -13.22 -0.91
CA SER A 29 -3.31 -14.29 -0.68
C SER A 29 -4.00 -15.64 -0.50
N SER A 30 -3.33 -16.73 -0.89
CA SER A 30 -3.74 -18.09 -0.55
C SER A 30 -3.39 -18.50 0.88
N ASN A 31 -2.55 -17.72 1.57
CA ASN A 31 -2.23 -17.92 2.97
C ASN A 31 -3.38 -17.41 3.84
N THR A 32 -4.03 -18.31 4.58
CA THR A 32 -5.18 -17.98 5.44
C THR A 32 -4.86 -16.91 6.49
N SER A 33 -3.61 -16.84 6.99
CA SER A 33 -3.18 -15.80 7.94
C SER A 33 -3.05 -14.40 7.33
N GLU A 34 -3.14 -14.28 6.00
CA GLU A 34 -3.12 -13.03 5.26
C GLU A 34 -4.49 -12.70 4.64
N GLN A 35 -5.51 -13.53 4.86
CA GLN A 35 -6.88 -13.33 4.35
C GLN A 35 -7.75 -12.57 5.35
N GLU A 36 -7.18 -12.13 6.47
CA GLU A 36 -7.84 -11.30 7.46
C GLU A 36 -6.95 -10.12 7.87
N GLY A 37 -7.54 -8.93 7.98
CA GLY A 37 -6.91 -7.74 8.52
C GLY A 37 -7.31 -6.45 7.81
N ASN A 38 -6.48 -5.42 7.94
CA ASN A 38 -6.68 -4.11 7.34
C ASN A 38 -5.81 -3.97 6.09
N TYR A 39 -6.45 -3.67 4.96
CA TYR A 39 -5.77 -3.61 3.66
C TYR A 39 -5.77 -2.19 3.11
N LEU A 40 -4.61 -1.70 2.72
CA LEU A 40 -4.45 -0.44 2.01
C LEU A 40 -4.24 -0.72 0.53
N ALA A 41 -5.17 -0.26 -0.30
CA ALA A 41 -5.04 -0.24 -1.75
C ALA A 41 -4.53 1.13 -2.21
N LEU A 42 -3.48 1.14 -3.02
CA LEU A 42 -2.87 2.32 -3.60
C LEU A 42 -2.77 2.16 -5.11
N LYS A 43 -2.87 3.29 -5.82
CA LYS A 43 -2.43 3.44 -7.20
C LYS A 43 -1.25 4.38 -7.23
N VAL A 44 -0.18 4.00 -7.93
CA VAL A 44 0.96 4.87 -8.18
C VAL A 44 0.74 5.55 -9.51
N ASP A 45 0.74 6.88 -9.50
CA ASP A 45 0.75 7.67 -10.74
C ASP A 45 2.20 7.88 -11.18
N ALA A 46 2.44 7.72 -12.48
CA ALA A 46 3.72 8.02 -13.11
C ALA A 46 3.47 8.87 -14.36
N ASP A 47 4.39 9.81 -14.63
CA ASP A 47 4.26 10.76 -15.74
C ASP A 47 4.61 10.11 -17.11
N SER A 48 5.19 8.91 -17.11
CA SER A 48 5.57 8.14 -18.29
C SER A 48 4.92 6.76 -18.27
N GLU A 49 4.44 6.31 -19.43
CA GLU A 49 3.89 4.95 -19.61
C GLU A 49 4.97 3.86 -19.48
N ASP A 50 6.23 4.20 -19.73
CA ASP A 50 7.37 3.28 -19.60
C ASP A 50 7.97 3.27 -18.18
N ALA A 51 7.39 4.04 -17.24
CA ALA A 51 7.92 4.12 -15.89
C ALA A 51 7.74 2.81 -15.12
N VAL A 52 8.78 2.41 -14.38
CA VAL A 52 8.74 1.26 -13.48
C VAL A 52 8.51 1.75 -12.06
N ALA A 53 7.39 1.37 -11.47
CA ALA A 53 7.08 1.63 -10.07
C ALA A 53 7.41 0.41 -9.21
N THR A 54 8.07 0.64 -8.07
CA THR A 54 8.29 -0.36 -7.03
C THR A 54 7.76 0.17 -5.70
N VAL A 55 7.00 -0.67 -4.99
CA VAL A 55 6.44 -0.34 -3.67
C VAL A 55 6.93 -1.34 -2.62
N GLU A 56 7.39 -0.83 -1.49
CA GLU A 56 7.81 -1.62 -0.33
C GLU A 56 7.03 -1.19 0.92
N LEU A 57 6.43 -2.16 1.61
CA LEU A 57 5.95 -1.97 2.98
C LEU A 57 7.13 -2.17 3.93
N VAL A 58 7.83 -1.09 4.26
CA VAL A 58 8.97 -1.12 5.18
C VAL A 58 8.46 -1.51 6.57
N GLY A 59 9.17 -2.44 7.22
CA GLY A 59 8.70 -3.08 8.46
C GLY A 59 7.64 -4.19 8.21
N GLY A 60 7.37 -4.53 6.95
CA GLY A 60 6.64 -5.72 6.55
C GLY A 60 7.53 -6.96 6.46
N THR A 61 6.95 -8.09 6.04
CA THR A 61 7.65 -9.37 5.85
C THR A 61 8.06 -9.63 4.40
N LYS A 62 7.58 -8.82 3.46
CA LYS A 62 7.87 -8.93 2.02
C LYS A 62 8.78 -7.77 1.62
N GLY A 63 9.69 -8.03 0.68
CA GLY A 63 10.54 -6.99 0.09
C GLY A 63 9.77 -6.11 -0.91
N PRO A 64 10.49 -5.22 -1.62
CA PRO A 64 9.90 -4.38 -2.66
C PRO A 64 9.19 -5.19 -3.74
N VAL A 65 8.05 -4.69 -4.20
CA VAL A 65 7.21 -5.28 -5.25
C VAL A 65 7.18 -4.33 -6.44
N THR A 66 7.64 -4.79 -7.59
CA THR A 66 7.47 -4.08 -8.86
C THR A 66 6.02 -4.19 -9.32
N LEU A 67 5.40 -3.07 -9.64
CA LEU A 67 4.00 -3.02 -10.09
C LEU A 67 3.89 -3.46 -11.55
N ASP A 68 2.71 -3.95 -11.90
CA ASP A 68 2.32 -4.19 -13.29
C ASP A 68 1.79 -2.89 -13.94
N ASP A 69 1.36 -3.00 -15.20
CA ASP A 69 0.90 -1.88 -16.03
C ASP A 69 -0.31 -1.13 -15.42
N ASP A 70 -1.09 -1.77 -14.53
CA ASP A 70 -2.21 -1.14 -13.86
C ASP A 70 -1.77 -0.22 -12.70
N MET A 71 -0.51 -0.33 -12.27
CA MET A 71 0.16 0.46 -11.22
C MET A 71 -0.59 0.43 -9.89
N ASN A 72 -1.30 -0.66 -9.61
CA ASN A 72 -2.05 -0.85 -8.37
C ASN A 72 -1.30 -1.79 -7.42
N ILE A 73 -1.47 -1.58 -6.12
CA ILE A 73 -1.01 -2.51 -5.09
C ILE A 73 -2.00 -2.55 -3.94
N VAL A 74 -2.11 -3.73 -3.33
CA VAL A 74 -2.79 -3.91 -2.04
C VAL A 74 -1.75 -4.36 -1.01
N LEU A 75 -1.78 -3.73 0.16
CA LEU A 75 -0.85 -3.99 1.27
C LEU A 75 -1.63 -4.37 2.53
N LEU A 76 -1.21 -5.44 3.21
CA LEU A 76 -1.74 -5.81 4.53
C LEU A 76 -1.00 -5.04 5.62
N ILE A 77 -1.70 -4.12 6.29
CA ILE A 77 -1.16 -3.28 7.36
C ILE A 77 -1.39 -3.96 8.70
N LYS A 78 -0.30 -4.28 9.41
CA LYS A 78 -0.34 -4.95 10.72
C LYS A 78 -0.01 -4.02 11.88
N ASN A 79 0.85 -3.03 11.66
CA ASN A 79 1.23 -2.07 12.67
C ASN A 79 1.62 -0.75 12.02
N LYS A 80 0.68 0.19 12.01
CA LYS A 80 0.85 1.51 11.41
C LYS A 80 1.93 2.38 12.09
N ASP A 81 2.30 2.07 13.32
CA ASP A 81 3.26 2.86 14.10
C ASP A 81 4.71 2.44 13.84
N THR A 82 4.92 1.25 13.27
CA THR A 82 6.25 0.72 12.92
C THR A 82 6.45 0.50 11.44
N GLN A 83 5.36 0.55 10.65
CA GLN A 83 5.39 0.35 9.21
C GLN A 83 5.37 1.69 8.46
N SER A 84 5.92 1.70 7.26
CA SER A 84 5.84 2.83 6.33
C SER A 84 5.84 2.33 4.89
N ILE A 85 5.45 3.17 3.94
CA ILE A 85 5.34 2.80 2.53
C ILE A 85 6.38 3.57 1.74
N LYS A 86 7.31 2.84 1.14
CA LYS A 86 8.32 3.40 0.26
C LYS A 86 7.92 3.13 -1.19
N VAL A 87 7.86 4.19 -1.98
CA VAL A 87 7.54 4.14 -3.41
C VAL A 87 8.76 4.67 -4.16
N THR A 88 9.22 3.90 -5.15
CA THR A 88 10.23 4.32 -6.12
C THR A 88 9.62 4.28 -7.50
N VAL A 89 9.75 5.37 -8.26
CA VAL A 89 9.36 5.45 -9.67
C VAL A 89 10.61 5.80 -10.47
N ASP A 90 10.88 4.99 -11.49
CA ASP A 90 12.02 5.14 -12.40
C ASP A 90 11.50 5.24 -13.83
N ASP A 91 11.79 6.34 -14.53
CA ASP A 91 11.37 6.57 -15.92
C ASP A 91 12.47 6.27 -16.96
N GLY A 92 13.59 5.69 -16.52
CA GLY A 92 14.77 5.40 -17.33
C GLY A 92 15.79 6.55 -17.41
N GLU A 93 15.37 7.79 -17.12
CA GLU A 93 16.26 8.96 -17.03
C GLU A 93 16.48 9.40 -15.58
N ASN A 94 15.42 9.36 -14.78
CA ASN A 94 15.38 9.78 -13.39
C ASN A 94 14.71 8.72 -12.53
N SER A 95 15.18 8.63 -11.28
CA SER A 95 14.58 7.80 -10.26
C SER A 95 14.21 8.65 -9.05
N THR A 96 12.94 8.64 -8.69
CA THR A 96 12.43 9.33 -7.50
C THR A 96 12.00 8.30 -6.48
N THR A 97 12.41 8.49 -5.23
CA THR A 97 11.99 7.66 -4.10
C THR A 97 11.35 8.52 -3.03
N LYS A 98 10.20 8.05 -2.52
CA LYS A 98 9.44 8.74 -1.50
C LYS A 98 8.93 7.74 -0.46
N THR A 99 9.05 8.11 0.81
CA THR A 99 8.57 7.30 1.93
C THR A 99 7.44 8.01 2.63
N TYR A 100 6.33 7.31 2.81
CA TYR A 100 5.15 7.78 3.50
C TYR A 100 5.03 7.09 4.86
N GLY A 101 4.94 7.89 5.92
CA GLY A 101 4.43 7.43 7.20
C GLY A 101 2.96 7.01 7.04
N ILE A 102 2.51 6.06 7.87
CA ILE A 102 1.10 5.63 7.89
C ILE A 102 0.49 5.71 9.29
N THR A 103 1.14 6.43 10.21
CA THR A 103 0.71 6.62 11.59
C THR A 103 -0.67 7.25 11.71
N GLY A 104 -1.06 8.10 10.75
CA GLY A 104 -2.39 8.71 10.65
C GLY A 104 -3.48 7.80 10.08
N LEU A 105 -3.21 6.53 9.81
CA LEU A 105 -4.27 5.55 9.53
C LEU A 105 -5.04 5.18 10.81
N THR A 106 -6.34 4.98 10.67
CA THR A 106 -7.17 4.29 11.64
C THR A 106 -7.39 2.86 11.15
N LEU A 107 -6.99 1.87 11.95
CA LEU A 107 -7.23 0.47 11.65
C LEU A 107 -8.49 0.05 12.42
N GLU A 108 -9.59 -0.22 11.72
CA GLU A 108 -10.79 -0.74 12.36
C GLU A 108 -10.54 -2.14 12.88
N THR A 109 -11.25 -2.49 13.94
CA THR A 109 -11.32 -3.84 14.50
C THR A 109 -12.67 -4.47 14.18
N GLU A 110 -12.81 -5.79 14.33
CA GLU A 110 -14.12 -6.47 14.28
C GLU A 110 -15.15 -5.91 15.26
#